data_AF-A0A9D7XIG2-F1
#
_entry.id   AF-A0A9D7XIG2-F1
#
_cell.length_a   1.000
_cell.length_b   1.000
_cell.length_c   1.000
_cell.angle_alpha   90.00
_cell.angle_beta   90.00
_cell.angle_gamma   90.00
#
_symmetry.space_group_name_H-M   'P 1'
#
loop_
_entity.id
_entity.type
_entity.pdbx_description
1 polymer ?
#
loop_
_entity_poly.entity_id
_entity_poly.type
_entity_poly.pdbx_seq_one_letter_code
_entity_poly.pdbx_strand_id
1 'polypeptide(L)' 'MERLLRASRGRALLLFTSRKMLAAFRPRLETALPELTFFVQGDGLSRTQLLDRFRATPSAGLLGLASFWQGVDLPGMR' A
#
# COMPACT_ATOMS: atom_id res chain seq x y z
N MET A 1 -6.48 -10.95 -5.20
CA MET A 1 -5.75 -9.72 -4.85
C MET A 1 -5.38 -8.92 -6.10
N GLU A 2 -4.59 -9.50 -7.01
CA GLU A 2 -4.10 -8.82 -8.24
C GLU A 2 -5.21 -8.21 -9.11
N ARG A 3 -6.33 -8.93 -9.29
CA ARG A 3 -7.47 -8.43 -10.07
C ARG A 3 -8.10 -7.15 -9.49
N LEU A 4 -8.12 -7.01 -8.16
CA LEU A 4 -8.61 -5.80 -7.48
C LEU A 4 -7.60 -4.65 -7.59
N LEU A 5 -6.30 -4.95 -7.54
CA LEU A 5 -5.23 -3.97 -7.70
C LEU A 5 -5.17 -3.39 -9.11
N ARG A 6 -5.37 -4.23 -10.12
CA ARG A 6 -5.49 -3.80 -11.51
C ARG A 6 -6.77 -2.99 -11.74
N ALA A 7 -7.89 -3.44 -11.17
CA ALA A 7 -9.17 -2.71 -11.26
C ALA A 7 -9.14 -1.34 -10.56
N SER A 8 -8.40 -1.22 -9.45
CA SER A 8 -8.20 0.06 -8.75
C SER A 8 -7.12 0.93 -9.39
N ARG A 9 -6.48 0.47 -10.47
CA ARG A 9 -5.32 1.12 -11.12
C ARG A 9 -4.23 1.48 -10.11
N GLY A 10 -3.93 0.58 -9.16
CA GLY A 10 -3.01 0.88 -8.08
C GLY A 10 -3.45 2.09 -7.26
N ARG A 11 -4.68 2.08 -6.77
CA ARG A 11 -5.11 2.98 -5.69
C ARG A 11 -5.68 2.11 -4.61
N ALA A 12 -4.80 1.32 -4.01
CA ALA A 12 -5.20 0.25 -3.12
C ALA A 12 -4.41 0.26 -1.82
N LEU A 13 -5.17 0.03 -0.76
CA LEU A 13 -4.66 -0.26 0.56
C LEU A 13 -4.62 -1.78 0.74
N LEU A 14 -3.49 -2.33 1.15
CA LEU A 14 -3.43 -3.73 1.57
C LEU A 14 -3.05 -3.80 3.05
N LEU A 15 -3.98 -4.36 3.83
CA LEU A 15 -3.84 -4.54 5.25
C LEU A 15 -3.36 -5.94 5.56
N PHE A 16 -2.25 -6.04 6.29
CA PHE A 16 -1.70 -7.29 6.77
C PHE A 16 -1.91 -7.42 8.28
N THR A 17 -2.09 -8.65 8.74
CA THR A 17 -2.23 -8.98 10.17
C THR A 17 -0.88 -9.13 10.86
N SER A 18 0.22 -9.26 10.12
CA SER A 18 1.58 -9.33 10.67
C SER A 18 2.63 -8.77 9.72
N ARG A 19 3.75 -8.28 10.29
CA ARG A 19 4.91 -7.82 9.51
C ARG A 19 5.51 -8.93 8.66
N LYS A 20 5.53 -10.16 9.18
CA LYS A 20 6.02 -11.35 8.46
C LYS A 20 5.23 -11.59 7.18
N MET A 21 3.90 -11.48 7.25
CA MET A 21 3.05 -11.65 6.07
C MET A 21 3.28 -10.52 5.07
N LEU A 22 3.35 -9.26 5.52
CA LEU A 22 3.67 -8.13 4.65
C LEU A 22 5.00 -8.35 3.90
N ALA A 23 6.05 -8.70 4.63
CA ALA A 23 7.38 -8.93 4.06
C ALA A 23 7.39 -10.10 3.05
N ALA A 24 6.62 -11.16 3.30
CA ALA A 24 6.52 -12.30 2.39
C ALA A 24 5.72 -11.99 1.11
N PHE A 25 4.73 -11.10 1.20
CA PHE A 25 3.87 -10.75 0.05
C PHE A 25 4.44 -9.63 -0.81
N ARG A 26 5.20 -8.69 -0.23
CA ARG A 26 5.81 -7.58 -0.96
C ARG A 26 6.50 -8.00 -2.27
N PRO A 27 7.50 -8.91 -2.28
CA PRO A 27 8.20 -9.28 -3.51
C PRO A 27 7.29 -9.96 -4.53
N ARG A 28 6.26 -10.69 -4.07
CA ARG A 28 5.27 -11.32 -4.95
C ARG A 28 4.40 -10.28 -5.66
N LEU A 29 3.99 -9.24 -4.94
CA LEU A 29 3.20 -8.14 -5.50
C LEU A 29 4.02 -7.32 -6.49
N GLU A 30 5.26 -6.98 -6.15
CA GLU A 30 6.19 -6.28 -7.05
C GLU A 30 6.45 -7.09 -8.33
N THR A 31 6.52 -8.42 -8.24
CA THR A 31 6.70 -9.30 -9.40
C THR A 31 5.43 -9.42 -10.25
N ALA A 32 4.26 -9.53 -9.63
CA ALA A 32 2.99 -9.73 -10.33
C ALA A 32 2.42 -8.44 -10.96
N LEU A 33 2.81 -7.29 -10.40
CA LEU A 33 2.32 -5.96 -10.76
C LEU A 33 3.50 -4.98 -10.88
N PRO A 34 4.44 -5.22 -11.81
CA PRO A 34 5.63 -4.39 -12.00
C PRO A 34 5.30 -2.95 -12.41
N GLU A 35 4.09 -2.70 -12.91
CA GLU A 35 3.58 -1.38 -13.25
C GLU A 35 3.14 -0.55 -12.03
N LEU A 36 3.05 -1.16 -10.84
CA LEU A 36 2.63 -0.49 -9.61
C LEU A 36 3.79 -0.20 -8.67
N THR A 37 3.77 0.98 -8.05
CA THR A 37 4.72 1.32 -6.97
C THR A 37 4.17 0.90 -5.62
N PHE A 38 4.92 0.08 -4.87
CA PHE A 38 4.48 -0.34 -3.53
C PHE A 38 5.18 0.45 -2.43
N PHE A 39 4.39 1.15 -1.62
CA PHE A 39 4.84 1.81 -0.40
C PHE A 39 4.60 0.92 0.80
N VAL A 40 5.56 0.87 1.74
CA VAL A 40 5.51 -0.01 2.90
C VAL A 40 5.60 0.79 4.18
N GLN A 41 4.71 0.49 5.12
CA GLN A 41 4.81 1.00 6.48
C GLN A 41 6.09 0.48 7.17
N GLY A 42 6.92 1.40 7.66
CA GLY A 42 8.10 1.09 8.47
C GLY A 42 9.44 1.21 7.72
N ASP A 43 9.44 1.59 6.44
CA ASP A 43 10.65 1.86 5.64
C ASP A 43 11.27 3.25 5.95
N GLY A 44 11.29 3.64 7.23
CA GLY A 44 11.89 4.91 7.67
C GLY A 44 11.10 6.18 7.35
N LEU A 45 9.93 6.07 6.72
CA LEU A 45 9.01 7.18 6.50
C LEU A 45 8.03 7.34 7.67
N SER A 46 7.78 8.59 8.07
CA SER A 46 6.65 8.88 8.97
C SER A 46 5.32 8.51 8.29
N ARG A 47 4.27 8.29 9.10
CA ARG A 47 2.93 7.98 8.58
C ARG A 47 2.45 9.02 7.58
N THR A 48 2.64 10.30 7.88
CA THR A 48 2.23 11.42 7.02
C THR A 48 2.99 11.39 5.69
N GLN A 49 4.32 11.26 5.72
CA GLN A 49 5.13 11.20 4.50
C GLN A 49 4.78 10.00 3.62
N LEU A 50 4.49 8.85 4.23
CA LEU A 50 4.08 7.65 3.51
C LEU A 50 2.74 7.86 2.78
N LEU A 51 1.78 8.49 3.46
CA LEU A 51 0.48 8.85 2.90
C LEU A 51 0.60 9.88 1.77
N ASP A 52 1.42 10.91 1.96
CA ASP A 52 1.61 11.97 0.96
C ASP A 52 2.28 11.42 -0.30
N ARG A 53 3.31 10.57 -0.15
CA ARG A 53 3.94 9.88 -1.30
C ARG A 53 2.95 8.98 -2.02
N PHE A 54 2.20 8.16 -1.28
CA PHE A 54 1.16 7.31 -1.85
C PHE A 54 0.10 8.11 -2.62
N ARG A 55 -0.31 9.28 -2.12
CA ARG A 55 -1.27 10.16 -2.80
C ARG A 55 -0.69 10.83 -4.05
N ALA A 56 0.59 11.19 -4.02
CA ALA A 56 1.28 11.85 -5.13
C ALA A 56 1.69 10.88 -6.25
N THR A 57 1.78 9.58 -5.96
CA THR A 57 2.16 8.57 -6.95
C THR A 57 0.92 7.93 -7.57
N PRO A 58 0.65 8.15 -8.87
CA PRO A 58 -0.37 7.39 -9.57
C PRO A 58 0.05 5.92 -9.64
N SER A 59 -0.92 4.99 -9.63
CA SER A 59 -0.64 3.55 -9.71
C SER A 59 0.27 3.04 -8.57
N ALA A 60 -0.10 3.35 -7.33
CA ALA A 60 0.57 2.89 -6.13
C ALA A 60 -0.27 1.92 -5.25
N GLY A 61 0.39 0.93 -4.66
CA GLY A 61 -0.15 0.12 -3.58
C GLY A 61 0.45 0.54 -2.24
N LEU A 62 -0.36 0.66 -1.20
CA LEU A 62 0.15 0.93 0.14
C LEU A 62 -0.05 -0.27 1.05
N LEU A 63 1.07 -0.86 1.47
CA LEU A 63 1.17 -2.05 2.30
C LEU A 63 1.37 -1.62 3.76
N GLY A 64 0.46 -1.99 4.66
CA GLY A 64 0.58 -1.68 6.08
C GLY A 64 -0.10 -2.70 6.98
N LEU A 65 0.14 -2.59 8.28
CA LEU A 65 -0.57 -3.38 9.28
C LEU A 65 -1.93 -2.76 9.58
N ALA A 66 -2.93 -3.57 9.92
CA ALA A 66 -4.26 -3.04 10.29
C ALA A 66 -4.20 -1.98 11.40
N SER A 67 -3.29 -2.12 12.35
CA SER A 67 -3.06 -1.16 13.44
C SER A 67 -2.57 0.22 12.97
N PHE A 68 -2.00 0.33 11.78
CA PHE A 68 -1.51 1.59 11.22
C PHE A 68 -2.64 2.51 10.74
N TRP A 69 -3.74 1.90 10.33
CA TRP A 69 -4.88 2.57 9.69
C TRP A 69 -5.97 2.98 10.66
N GLN A 70 -5.85 2.58 11.93
CA GLN A 70 -6.70 3.08 13.00
C GLN A 70 -6.53 4.62 13.10
N GLY A 71 -7.59 5.35 12.79
CA GLY A 71 -7.60 6.82 12.81
C GLY A 71 -6.93 7.51 11.61
N VAL A 72 -6.74 6.82 10.48
CA VAL A 72 -6.43 7.49 9.22
C VAL A 72 -7.74 7.66 8.45
N ASP A 73 -8.24 8.88 8.38
CA ASP A 73 -9.26 9.22 7.41
C ASP A 73 -8.59 9.22 6.02
N LEU A 74 -9.02 8.33 5.14
CA LEU A 74 -8.65 8.33 3.74
C LEU A 74 -9.83 8.96 2.98
N PRO A 75 -9.82 10.29 2.76
CA PRO A 75 -10.82 10.90 1.90
C PRO A 75 -10.77 10.20 0.55
N GLY A 76 -11.93 9.79 0.06
CA GLY A 76 -12.08 9.02 -1.17
C GLY A 76 -11.16 9.55 -2.26
N MET A 77 -10.29 8.66 -2.75
CA MET A 77 -9.46 8.89 -3.92
C MET A 77 -10.40 9.13 -5.11
N ARG A 78 -10.75 10.39 -5.37
CA ARG A 78 -11.44 10.81 -6.60
C ARG A 78 -10.55 10.55 -7.81
#